data_AF-D2VMJ8-F1
#
_entry.id   AF-D2VMJ8-F1
#
_cell.length_a   1.000
_cell.length_b   1.000
_cell.length_c   1.000
_cell.angle_alpha   90.00
_cell.angle_beta   90.00
_cell.angle_gamma   90.00
#
_symmetry.space_group_name_H-M   'P 1'
#
loop_
_entity.id
_entity.type
_entity.pdbx_description
1 polymer ?
#
loop_
_entity_poly.entity_id
_entity_poly.type
_entity_poly.pdbx_seq_one_letter_code
_entity_poly.pdbx_strand_id
1 'polypeptide(L)'
;MSVKVEESTSAIDLYIHPLILINISDHYTRKKYQLKGSSGDAFDSKVVGILFGTQDGRRVEVRTSFELVFSVDKGGVVNIDHSYLQEKVEQYKQVFKNYDVLGWYSTGTEIRKEYSQIQQEIVRYNENPLMLLVSVAFGSVQKELPLYVYESNINNTTGSEITWASLTYKIETEESERIVVDQVNRMDKRDGSSSSLIPQYVTVSNAVGMLIERVDILVNYLEQVKAGKIEPDYKKLREISSLSHRLPAVVSDKFKSDYVNDVNESLIITYLATMTKGINQFNNVVEKYSSLSAGKKRMY
;
A
#
# COMPACT_ATOMS: atom_id res chain seq x y z
N MET A 1 24.76 -14.13 -1.38
CA MET A 1 24.57 -14.41 -2.82
C MET A 1 23.20 -13.83 -3.16
N SER A 2 23.18 -12.59 -3.64
CA SER A 2 21.95 -11.84 -3.83
C SER A 2 21.16 -12.45 -4.98
N VAL A 3 19.91 -12.82 -4.72
CA VAL A 3 19.03 -13.38 -5.75
C VAL A 3 18.73 -12.28 -6.76
N LYS A 4 18.85 -12.60 -8.05
CA LYS A 4 18.63 -11.64 -9.13
C LYS A 4 17.13 -11.34 -9.21
N VAL A 5 16.77 -10.07 -9.00
CA VAL A 5 15.40 -9.56 -9.13
C VAL A 5 15.29 -8.85 -10.48
N GLU A 6 14.35 -9.29 -11.30
CA GLU A 6 14.05 -8.67 -12.60
C GLU A 6 12.72 -7.89 -12.52
N GLU A 7 12.44 -7.02 -13.48
CA GLU A 7 11.10 -6.40 -13.58
C GLU A 7 10.15 -7.38 -14.27
N SER A 8 8.95 -7.54 -13.71
CA SER A 8 7.93 -8.42 -14.29
C SER A 8 7.51 -7.94 -15.67
N THR A 9 7.27 -8.90 -16.58
CA THR A 9 6.67 -8.66 -17.90
C THR A 9 5.17 -8.99 -17.93
N SER A 10 4.63 -9.48 -16.81
CA SER A 10 3.23 -9.86 -16.64
C SER A 10 2.37 -8.61 -16.42
N ALA A 11 1.39 -8.38 -17.31
CA ALA A 11 0.43 -7.28 -17.17
C ALA A 11 -0.70 -7.66 -16.17
N ILE A 12 -0.34 -7.87 -14.90
CA ILE A 12 -1.29 -8.16 -13.81
C ILE A 12 -1.60 -6.86 -13.08
N ASP A 13 -2.88 -6.57 -12.87
CA ASP A 13 -3.33 -5.49 -12.01
C ASP A 13 -3.52 -6.01 -10.58
N LEU A 14 -2.53 -5.78 -9.73
CA LEU A 14 -2.52 -6.25 -8.35
C LEU A 14 -3.07 -5.18 -7.39
N TYR A 15 -4.07 -5.56 -6.61
CA TYR A 15 -4.71 -4.75 -5.59
C TYR A 15 -4.55 -5.42 -4.23
N ILE A 16 -4.11 -4.65 -3.24
CA ILE A 16 -3.86 -5.13 -1.88
C ILE A 16 -4.75 -4.35 -0.92
N HIS A 17 -5.54 -5.08 -0.15
CA HIS A 17 -6.41 -4.49 0.86
C HIS A 17 -5.65 -4.22 2.18
N PRO A 18 -5.97 -3.12 2.90
CA PRO A 18 -5.31 -2.77 4.16
C PRO A 18 -5.39 -3.83 5.25
N LEU A 19 -6.46 -4.65 5.27
CA LEU A 19 -6.63 -5.70 6.26
C LEU A 19 -5.45 -6.67 6.32
N ILE A 20 -4.81 -6.95 5.19
CA ILE A 20 -3.63 -7.83 5.13
C ILE A 20 -2.48 -7.25 5.94
N LEU A 21 -2.20 -5.96 5.81
CA LEU A 21 -1.12 -5.31 6.54
C LEU A 21 -1.35 -5.36 8.06
N ILE A 22 -2.62 -5.23 8.47
CA ILE A 22 -3.03 -5.37 9.88
C ILE A 22 -2.83 -6.81 10.35
N ASN A 23 -3.28 -7.81 9.59
CA ASN A 23 -3.12 -9.22 9.92
C ASN A 23 -1.66 -9.65 10.01
N ILE A 24 -0.81 -9.20 9.09
CA ILE A 24 0.63 -9.48 9.09
C ILE A 24 1.29 -8.84 10.33
N SER A 25 0.92 -7.61 10.65
CA SER A 25 1.45 -6.88 11.80
C SER A 25 1.03 -7.53 13.13
N ASP A 26 -0.22 -7.98 13.24
CA ASP A 26 -0.72 -8.75 14.38
C ASP A 26 0.02 -10.08 14.52
N HIS A 27 0.11 -10.86 13.44
CA HIS A 27 0.79 -12.16 13.43
C HIS A 27 2.27 -12.00 13.83
N TYR A 28 2.97 -10.98 13.30
CA TYR A 28 4.33 -10.67 13.72
C TYR A 28 4.44 -10.33 15.21
N THR A 29 3.51 -9.52 15.72
CA THR A 29 3.49 -9.14 17.12
C THR A 29 3.28 -10.38 18.01
N ARG A 30 2.27 -11.21 17.71
CA ARG A 30 1.98 -12.46 18.45
C ARG A 30 3.18 -13.41 18.46
N LYS A 31 3.78 -13.70 17.30
CA LYS A 31 4.95 -14.57 17.18
C LYS A 31 6.15 -14.00 17.94
N LYS A 32 6.40 -12.69 17.86
CA LYS A 32 7.48 -12.02 18.60
C LYS A 32 7.30 -12.15 20.12
N TYR A 33 6.08 -12.08 20.63
CA TYR A 33 5.82 -12.30 22.06
C TYR A 33 6.01 -13.76 22.49
N GLN A 34 5.62 -14.72 21.64
CA GLN A 34 5.84 -16.15 21.90
C GLN A 34 7.34 -16.52 21.93
N LEU A 35 8.15 -15.90 21.06
CA LEU A 35 9.58 -16.17 20.94
C LEU A 35 10.45 -15.46 21.99
N LYS A 36 9.91 -14.53 22.80
CA LYS A 36 10.68 -13.88 23.88
C LYS A 36 11.23 -14.85 24.94
N GLY A 37 10.85 -16.13 24.92
CA GLY A 37 11.40 -17.20 25.75
C GLY A 37 12.35 -18.18 25.06
N SER A 38 12.64 -18.04 23.76
CA SER A 38 13.51 -18.98 23.03
C SER A 38 14.32 -18.25 21.96
N SER A 39 15.65 -18.29 22.11
CA SER A 39 16.63 -17.83 21.13
C SER A 39 16.68 -18.80 19.95
N GLY A 40 15.63 -18.80 19.13
CA GLY A 40 15.57 -19.52 17.85
C GLY A 40 16.24 -18.73 16.71
N ASP A 41 16.64 -19.44 15.66
CA ASP A 41 17.34 -18.91 14.49
C ASP A 41 16.64 -17.71 13.82
N ALA A 42 17.40 -16.91 13.06
CA ALA A 42 16.95 -15.69 12.37
C ALA A 42 15.88 -15.91 11.27
N PHE A 43 15.46 -17.14 11.00
CA PHE A 43 14.34 -17.49 10.11
C PHE A 43 13.12 -17.99 10.89
N ASP A 44 13.30 -18.68 12.01
CA ASP A 44 12.20 -19.13 12.90
C ASP A 44 11.51 -17.95 13.61
N SER A 45 12.23 -16.82 13.69
CA SER A 45 11.67 -15.52 14.09
C SER A 45 10.83 -14.83 13.03
N LYS A 46 10.84 -15.31 11.78
CA LYS A 46 10.03 -14.76 10.71
C LYS A 46 8.64 -15.37 10.72
N VAL A 47 7.72 -14.57 10.21
CA VAL A 47 6.33 -14.93 10.06
C VAL A 47 6.12 -15.35 8.63
N VAL A 48 5.40 -16.45 8.41
CA VAL A 48 4.96 -16.90 7.09
C VAL A 48 3.46 -17.15 7.16
N GLY A 49 2.74 -16.76 6.12
CA GLY A 49 1.31 -17.02 6.02
C GLY A 49 0.83 -17.00 4.59
N ILE A 50 -0.44 -17.35 4.40
CA ILE A 50 -1.07 -17.49 3.10
C ILE A 50 -1.89 -16.25 2.79
N LEU A 51 -1.85 -15.85 1.53
CA LEU A 51 -2.66 -14.78 0.96
C LEU A 51 -3.90 -15.36 0.29
N PHE A 52 -5.05 -14.75 0.58
CA PHE A 52 -6.34 -15.21 0.12
C PHE A 52 -7.12 -14.04 -0.49
N GLY A 53 -7.82 -14.28 -1.60
CA GLY A 53 -8.54 -13.22 -2.29
C GLY A 53 -9.16 -13.69 -3.59
N THR A 54 -9.49 -12.75 -4.46
CA THR A 54 -10.19 -13.01 -5.72
C THR A 54 -9.29 -12.74 -6.91
N GLN A 55 -9.41 -13.57 -7.95
CA GLN A 55 -8.77 -13.34 -9.23
C GLN A 55 -9.84 -13.28 -10.32
N ASP A 56 -10.00 -12.12 -10.95
CA ASP A 56 -10.88 -11.92 -12.10
C ASP A 56 -10.04 -11.57 -13.34
N GLY A 57 -9.69 -12.61 -14.11
CA GLY A 57 -8.79 -12.50 -15.24
C GLY A 57 -7.40 -11.99 -14.84
N ARG A 58 -7.11 -10.74 -15.19
CA ARG A 58 -5.84 -10.05 -14.88
C ARG A 58 -5.88 -9.19 -13.62
N ARG A 59 -7.07 -9.01 -13.04
CA ARG A 59 -7.26 -8.28 -11.79
C ARG A 59 -7.14 -9.24 -10.63
N VAL A 60 -6.10 -9.06 -9.82
CA VAL A 60 -5.84 -9.88 -8.63
C VAL A 60 -6.04 -9.01 -7.41
N GLU A 61 -7.02 -9.34 -6.58
CA GLU A 61 -7.32 -8.64 -5.33
C GLU A 61 -6.96 -9.53 -4.15
N VAL A 62 -5.90 -9.16 -3.44
CA VAL A 62 -5.55 -9.79 -2.17
C VAL A 62 -6.35 -9.10 -1.09
N ARG A 63 -7.24 -9.85 -0.43
CA ARG A 63 -8.21 -9.30 0.53
C ARG A 63 -7.92 -9.68 1.97
N THR A 64 -7.47 -10.90 2.21
CA THR A 64 -7.20 -11.40 3.55
C THR A 64 -5.99 -12.32 3.56
N SER A 65 -5.56 -12.69 4.76
CA SER A 65 -4.39 -13.53 4.97
C SER A 65 -4.51 -14.29 6.28
N PHE A 66 -3.94 -15.48 6.35
CA PHE A 66 -3.88 -16.28 7.58
C PHE A 66 -2.51 -16.88 7.81
N GLU A 67 -2.23 -17.25 9.06
CA GLU A 67 -0.94 -17.81 9.48
C GLU A 67 -0.70 -19.21 8.91
N LEU A 68 0.52 -19.47 8.46
CA LEU A 68 0.96 -20.80 8.03
C LEU A 68 1.76 -21.46 9.16
N VAL A 69 1.49 -22.73 9.42
CA VAL A 69 2.28 -23.53 10.34
C VAL A 69 3.37 -24.25 9.54
N PHE A 70 4.62 -23.99 9.90
CA PHE A 70 5.78 -24.61 9.29
C PHE A 70 6.82 -24.97 10.36
N SER A 71 7.64 -25.97 10.08
CA SER A 71 8.83 -26.31 10.85
C SER A 71 10.07 -26.24 9.96
N VAL A 72 11.21 -25.88 10.55
CA VAL A 72 12.50 -25.89 9.86
C VAL A 72 13.33 -27.00 10.46
N ASP A 73 13.70 -27.98 9.63
CA ASP A 73 14.57 -29.07 10.06
C ASP A 73 16.00 -28.57 10.30
N LYS A 74 16.80 -29.34 11.04
CA LYS A 74 18.24 -29.04 11.29
C LYS A 74 19.07 -28.89 10.00
N GLY A 75 18.57 -29.38 8.87
CA GLY A 75 19.17 -29.22 7.53
C GLY A 75 18.73 -27.95 6.78
N GLY A 76 17.91 -27.09 7.38
CA GLY A 76 17.41 -25.87 6.75
C GLY A 76 16.27 -26.09 5.74
N VAL A 77 15.65 -27.28 5.75
CA VAL A 77 14.48 -27.59 4.91
C VAL A 77 13.23 -27.11 5.62
N VAL A 78 12.40 -26.35 4.91
CA VAL A 78 11.10 -25.87 5.41
C VAL A 78 10.02 -26.92 5.13
N ASN A 79 9.44 -27.48 6.17
CA ASN A 79 8.31 -28.40 6.09
C ASN A 79 7.01 -27.67 6.44
N ILE A 80 6.05 -27.69 5.51
CA ILE A 80 4.75 -27.05 5.68
C ILE A 80 3.72 -28.08 6.14
N ASP A 81 2.89 -27.73 7.12
CA ASP A 81 1.75 -28.56 7.49
C ASP A 81 0.60 -28.42 6.48
N HIS A 82 0.62 -29.29 5.47
CA HIS A 82 -0.41 -29.33 4.42
C HIS A 82 -1.80 -29.68 4.96
N SER A 83 -1.90 -30.43 6.06
CA SER A 83 -3.17 -30.82 6.66
C SER A 83 -3.87 -29.63 7.29
N TYR A 84 -3.11 -28.84 8.07
CA TYR A 84 -3.56 -27.58 8.62
C TYR A 84 -3.94 -26.58 7.52
N LEU A 85 -3.09 -26.47 6.49
CA LEU A 85 -3.34 -25.56 5.38
C LEU A 85 -4.64 -25.91 4.64
N GLN A 86 -4.86 -27.18 4.33
CA GLN A 86 -6.07 -27.63 3.62
C GLN A 86 -7.33 -27.39 4.46
N GLU A 87 -7.29 -27.73 5.75
CA GLU A 87 -8.41 -27.48 6.67
C GLU A 87 -8.74 -25.98 6.74
N LYS A 88 -7.71 -25.12 6.84
CA LYS A 88 -7.90 -23.67 6.87
C LYS A 88 -8.46 -23.13 5.57
N VAL A 89 -7.95 -23.57 4.42
CA VAL A 89 -8.50 -23.17 3.12
C VAL A 89 -9.97 -23.55 3.03
N GLU A 90 -10.36 -24.74 3.49
CA GLU A 90 -11.76 -25.17 3.49
C GLU A 90 -12.63 -24.30 4.40
N GLN A 91 -12.17 -24.00 5.62
CA GLN A 91 -12.85 -23.08 6.55
C GLN A 91 -13.05 -21.68 5.94
N TYR A 92 -12.03 -21.14 5.29
CA TYR A 92 -12.11 -19.84 4.62
C TYR A 92 -13.07 -19.88 3.43
N LYS A 93 -13.10 -20.97 2.64
CA LYS A 93 -14.05 -21.15 1.55
C LYS A 93 -15.50 -21.29 1.99
N GLN A 94 -15.76 -21.76 3.21
CA GLN A 94 -17.12 -21.79 3.78
C GLN A 94 -17.69 -20.36 3.98
N VAL A 95 -16.84 -19.42 4.38
CA VAL A 95 -17.23 -18.02 4.61
C VAL A 95 -17.13 -17.20 3.32
N PHE A 96 -16.03 -17.37 2.57
CA PHE A 96 -15.69 -16.63 1.36
C PHE A 96 -15.59 -17.57 0.16
N LYS A 97 -16.74 -17.91 -0.43
CA LYS A 97 -16.84 -18.91 -1.51
C LYS A 97 -16.07 -18.56 -2.79
N ASN A 98 -15.90 -17.27 -3.06
CA ASN A 98 -15.24 -16.78 -4.27
C ASN A 98 -13.73 -16.57 -4.07
N TYR A 99 -13.20 -16.85 -2.88
CA TYR A 99 -11.80 -16.59 -2.58
C TYR A 99 -10.97 -17.86 -2.77
N ASP A 100 -9.79 -17.67 -3.32
CA ASP A 100 -8.80 -18.72 -3.55
C ASP A 100 -7.44 -18.31 -2.98
N VAL A 101 -6.54 -19.29 -2.87
CA VAL A 101 -5.15 -19.05 -2.48
C VAL A 101 -4.48 -18.29 -3.60
N LEU A 102 -4.00 -17.07 -3.32
CA LEU A 102 -3.31 -16.23 -4.31
C LEU A 102 -1.78 -16.27 -4.16
N GLY A 103 -1.30 -16.71 -3.01
CA GLY A 103 0.12 -16.69 -2.70
C GLY A 103 0.40 -16.74 -1.21
N TRP A 104 1.51 -16.15 -0.80
CA TRP A 104 1.96 -16.16 0.58
C TRP A 104 2.74 -14.90 0.92
N TYR A 105 2.88 -14.65 2.22
CA TYR A 105 3.63 -13.52 2.73
C TYR A 105 4.72 -13.96 3.69
N SER A 106 5.76 -13.13 3.79
CA SER A 106 6.78 -13.23 4.82
C SER A 106 7.23 -11.87 5.33
N THR A 107 7.76 -11.85 6.54
CA THR A 107 8.41 -10.67 7.11
C THR A 107 9.90 -10.68 6.85
N GLY A 108 10.45 -9.62 6.24
CA GLY A 108 11.88 -9.49 5.96
C GLY A 108 12.21 -8.35 5.02
N THR A 109 13.51 -8.10 4.82
CA THR A 109 14.03 -7.09 3.90
C THR A 109 14.63 -7.69 2.63
N GLU A 110 15.06 -8.95 2.68
CA GLU A 110 15.77 -9.63 1.58
C GLU A 110 15.16 -11.01 1.30
N ILE A 111 15.20 -11.39 0.02
CA ILE A 111 14.81 -12.71 -0.46
C ILE A 111 15.87 -13.72 -0.04
N ARG A 112 15.45 -14.80 0.63
CA ARG A 112 16.35 -15.89 1.05
C ARG A 112 16.09 -17.17 0.25
N LYS A 113 17.00 -18.14 0.34
CA LYS A 113 16.93 -19.39 -0.42
C LYS A 113 15.76 -20.28 0.02
N GLU A 114 15.37 -20.20 1.29
CA GLU A 114 14.25 -20.93 1.88
C GLU A 114 12.91 -20.52 1.24
N TYR A 115 12.82 -19.30 0.72
CA TYR A 115 11.61 -18.81 0.03
C TYR A 115 11.33 -19.57 -1.27
N SER A 116 12.36 -20.07 -1.95
CA SER A 116 12.17 -20.92 -3.13
C SER A 116 11.53 -22.26 -2.78
N GLN A 117 11.82 -22.82 -1.59
CA GLN A 117 11.18 -24.05 -1.12
C GLN A 117 9.71 -23.83 -0.79
N ILE A 118 9.39 -22.75 -0.06
CA ILE A 118 8.02 -22.37 0.27
C ILE A 118 7.22 -22.13 -1.01
N GLN A 119 7.79 -21.43 -1.99
CA GLN A 119 7.16 -21.19 -3.28
C GLN A 119 6.75 -22.52 -3.93
N GLN A 120 7.67 -23.48 -4.05
CA GLN A 120 7.41 -24.79 -4.67
C GLN A 120 6.30 -25.57 -3.99
N GLU A 121 6.22 -25.52 -2.66
CA GLU A 121 5.14 -26.19 -1.92
C GLU A 121 3.78 -25.53 -2.14
N ILE A 122 3.75 -24.20 -2.30
CA ILE A 122 2.52 -23.44 -2.51
C ILE A 122 2.04 -23.50 -3.97
N VAL A 123 2.93 -23.79 -4.94
CA VAL A 123 2.55 -24.03 -6.34
C VAL A 123 1.47 -25.13 -6.47
N ARG A 124 1.42 -26.06 -5.50
CA ARG A 124 0.38 -27.12 -5.46
C ARG A 124 -1.04 -26.57 -5.28
N TYR A 125 -1.19 -25.37 -4.75
CA TYR A 125 -2.48 -24.72 -4.47
C TYR A 125 -2.81 -23.60 -5.48
N ASN A 126 -1.80 -22.98 -6.08
CA ASN A 126 -1.96 -21.97 -7.13
C ASN A 126 -0.81 -22.10 -8.14
N GLU A 127 -1.12 -22.12 -9.44
CA GLU A 127 -0.14 -22.26 -10.52
C GLU A 127 0.93 -21.15 -10.54
N ASN A 128 0.58 -19.94 -10.10
CA ASN A 128 1.51 -18.81 -9.99
C ASN A 128 1.29 -18.04 -8.67
N PRO A 129 1.82 -18.54 -7.54
CA PRO A 129 1.62 -17.90 -6.26
C PRO A 129 2.44 -16.59 -6.14
N LEU A 130 1.80 -15.53 -5.65
CA LEU A 130 2.46 -14.26 -5.35
C LEU A 130 3.24 -14.36 -4.03
N MET A 131 4.44 -13.77 -3.98
CA MET A 131 5.20 -13.61 -2.73
C MET A 131 5.14 -12.15 -2.28
N LEU A 132 4.61 -11.92 -1.08
CA LEU A 132 4.52 -10.61 -0.45
C LEU A 132 5.53 -10.49 0.70
N LEU A 133 6.47 -9.56 0.61
CA LEU A 133 7.51 -9.34 1.60
C LEU A 133 7.26 -8.01 2.33
N VAL A 134 7.03 -8.09 3.64
CA VAL A 134 6.84 -6.90 4.49
C VAL A 134 8.09 -6.65 5.32
N SER A 135 8.68 -5.46 5.19
CA SER A 135 9.78 -5.06 6.06
C SER A 135 9.23 -4.55 7.40
N VAL A 136 9.77 -5.10 8.49
CA VAL A 136 9.37 -4.79 9.87
C VAL A 136 10.43 -3.91 10.56
N ALA A 137 11.27 -3.23 9.77
CA ALA A 137 12.30 -2.35 10.30
C ALA A 137 11.69 -1.07 10.90
N PHE A 138 11.40 -1.10 12.20
CA PHE A 138 11.04 0.09 12.96
C PHE A 138 12.30 0.96 13.17
N GLY A 139 12.43 2.08 12.46
CA GLY A 139 13.55 2.99 12.72
C GLY A 139 13.88 4.03 11.67
N SER A 140 13.31 3.94 10.47
CA SER A 140 13.38 5.05 9.51
C SER A 140 11.95 5.38 9.09
N VAL A 141 11.60 6.66 9.12
CA VAL A 141 10.38 7.16 8.48
C VAL A 141 10.56 6.94 6.98
N GLN A 142 10.30 5.71 6.52
CA GLN A 142 10.27 5.41 5.11
C GLN A 142 9.02 6.10 4.56
N LYS A 143 9.22 7.02 3.59
CA LYS A 143 8.12 7.72 2.91
C LYS A 143 7.25 6.76 2.08
N GLU A 144 7.80 5.59 1.74
CA GLU A 144 7.14 4.56 0.96
C GLU A 144 6.73 3.38 1.84
N LEU A 145 5.60 2.74 1.49
CA LEU A 145 5.08 1.60 2.22
C LEU A 145 6.11 0.45 2.15
N PRO A 146 6.52 -0.16 3.28
CA PRO A 146 7.56 -1.20 3.34
C PRO A 146 7.06 -2.57 2.86
N LEU A 147 6.47 -2.60 1.66
CA LEU A 147 5.76 -3.71 1.06
C LEU A 147 6.33 -3.97 -0.33
N TYR A 148 6.81 -5.19 -0.56
CA TYR A 148 7.38 -5.62 -1.82
C TYR A 148 6.64 -6.86 -2.31
N VAL A 149 6.27 -6.90 -3.59
CA VAL A 149 5.60 -8.05 -4.19
C VAL A 149 6.46 -8.62 -5.31
N TYR A 150 6.53 -9.95 -5.34
CA TYR A 150 7.27 -10.70 -6.33
C TYR A 150 6.42 -11.81 -6.93
N GLU A 151 6.62 -12.06 -8.23
CA GLU A 151 6.20 -13.28 -8.90
C GLU A 151 7.40 -14.22 -9.11
N SER A 152 7.12 -15.51 -9.23
CA SER A 152 8.13 -16.52 -9.56
C SER A 152 8.13 -16.79 -11.05
N ASN A 153 9.28 -16.62 -11.71
CA ASN A 153 9.51 -17.05 -13.07
C ASN A 153 10.42 -18.29 -13.07
N ILE A 154 9.94 -19.37 -13.71
CA ILE A 154 10.67 -20.62 -13.88
C ILE A 154 11.36 -20.56 -15.25
N ASN A 155 12.67 -20.34 -15.26
CA ASN A 155 13.44 -20.34 -16.50
C ASN A 155 13.84 -21.79 -16.86
N ASN A 156 13.22 -22.34 -17.90
CA ASN A 156 13.47 -23.71 -18.37
C ASN A 156 14.91 -23.94 -18.91
N THR A 157 15.71 -22.89 -19.08
CA THR A 157 17.03 -22.93 -19.75
C THR A 157 18.23 -23.19 -18.83
N THR A 158 18.12 -22.96 -17.51
CA THR A 158 19.28 -23.01 -16.58
C THR A 158 19.19 -24.09 -15.50
N GLY A 159 18.19 -24.97 -15.58
CA GLY A 159 17.81 -25.84 -14.45
C GLY A 159 16.86 -25.09 -13.51
N SER A 160 16.08 -25.83 -12.73
CA SER A 160 14.90 -25.42 -11.95
C SER A 160 15.09 -24.34 -10.87
N GLU A 161 15.93 -23.34 -11.08
CA GLU A 161 16.10 -22.19 -10.20
C GLU A 161 14.99 -21.16 -10.44
N ILE A 162 14.29 -20.82 -9.36
CA ILE A 162 13.24 -19.80 -9.36
C ILE A 162 13.91 -18.42 -9.42
N THR A 163 13.57 -17.65 -10.45
CA THR A 163 13.90 -16.23 -10.54
C THR A 163 12.72 -15.39 -10.07
N TRP A 164 13.01 -14.28 -9.37
CA TRP A 164 11.96 -13.42 -8.84
C TRP A 164 11.82 -12.17 -9.70
N ALA A 165 10.59 -11.84 -10.06
CA ALA A 165 10.30 -10.59 -10.74
C ALA A 165 9.45 -9.69 -9.85
N SER A 166 9.83 -8.41 -9.74
CA SER A 166 9.11 -7.44 -8.92
C SER A 166 7.83 -6.99 -9.63
N LEU A 167 6.74 -6.92 -8.87
CA LEU A 167 5.43 -6.48 -9.32
C LEU A 167 5.04 -5.14 -8.68
N THR A 168 4.38 -4.29 -9.48
CA THR A 168 3.75 -3.07 -8.97
C THR A 168 2.37 -3.41 -8.40
N TYR A 169 1.99 -2.78 -7.28
CA TYR A 169 0.69 -2.97 -6.64
C TYR A 169 -0.01 -1.64 -6.41
N LYS A 170 -1.32 -1.70 -6.22
CA LYS A 170 -2.16 -0.58 -5.76
C LYS A 170 -2.84 -0.97 -4.44
N ILE A 171 -3.02 -0.01 -3.55
CA ILE A 171 -3.85 -0.23 -2.36
C ILE A 171 -5.30 0.07 -2.74
N GLU A 172 -6.17 -0.92 -2.59
CA GLU A 172 -7.62 -0.76 -2.78
C GLU A 172 -8.31 -0.91 -1.44
N THR A 173 -9.31 -0.07 -1.18
CA THR A 173 -10.04 -0.07 0.08
C THR A 173 -11.52 -0.21 -0.19
N GLU A 174 -12.18 -1.15 0.47
CA GLU A 174 -13.65 -1.17 0.51
C GLU A 174 -14.18 0.04 1.31
N GLU A 175 -15.45 0.40 1.15
CA GLU A 175 -16.10 1.49 1.90
C GLU A 175 -15.91 1.33 3.42
N SER A 176 -16.13 0.12 3.92
CA SER A 176 -15.98 -0.23 5.33
C SER A 176 -14.53 -0.06 5.80
N GLU A 177 -13.56 -0.58 5.04
CA GLU A 177 -12.13 -0.43 5.32
C GLU A 177 -11.69 1.04 5.28
N ARG A 178 -12.16 1.81 4.30
CA ARG A 178 -11.83 3.23 4.14
C ARG A 178 -12.26 4.03 5.37
N ILE A 179 -13.47 3.79 5.87
CA ILE A 179 -13.97 4.47 7.07
C ILE A 179 -13.08 4.14 8.28
N VAL A 180 -12.73 2.87 8.46
CA VAL A 180 -11.88 2.42 9.58
C VAL A 180 -10.47 3.01 9.47
N VAL A 181 -9.85 2.97 8.29
CA VAL A 181 -8.51 3.51 8.04
C VAL A 181 -8.48 5.02 8.26
N ASP A 182 -9.49 5.75 7.77
CA ASP A 182 -9.60 7.20 7.99
C ASP A 182 -9.79 7.52 9.48
N GLN A 183 -10.62 6.76 10.19
CA GLN A 183 -10.81 6.94 11.62
C GLN A 183 -9.52 6.71 12.40
N VAL A 184 -8.78 5.62 12.12
CA VAL A 184 -7.48 5.32 12.74
C VAL A 184 -6.47 6.44 12.48
N ASN A 185 -6.36 6.92 11.25
CA ASN A 185 -5.47 8.01 10.88
C ASN A 185 -5.84 9.35 11.57
N ARG A 186 -7.13 9.57 11.87
CA ARG A 186 -7.58 10.74 12.63
C ARG A 186 -7.36 10.60 14.13
N MET A 187 -7.29 9.38 14.69
CA MET A 187 -7.09 9.18 16.12
C MET A 187 -5.75 9.74 16.61
N ASP A 188 -4.70 9.66 15.79
CA ASP A 188 -3.38 10.24 16.09
C ASP A 188 -3.36 11.78 16.02
N LYS A 189 -4.40 12.42 15.46
CA LYS A 189 -4.51 13.88 15.28
C LYS A 189 -5.58 14.52 16.17
N ARG A 190 -5.92 13.90 17.29
CA ARG A 190 -7.00 14.34 18.19
C ARG A 190 -6.77 15.65 18.93
N ASP A 191 -5.66 16.34 18.70
CA ASP A 191 -5.50 17.74 19.08
C ASP A 191 -5.88 18.67 17.90
N GLY A 192 -7.19 18.89 17.76
CA GLY A 192 -7.72 20.00 16.97
C GLY A 192 -8.70 19.56 15.88
N SER A 193 -9.88 20.17 15.88
CA SER A 193 -10.84 20.17 14.77
C SER A 193 -10.20 20.80 13.51
N SER A 194 -9.28 20.09 12.87
CA SER A 194 -8.66 20.57 11.65
C SER A 194 -9.66 20.39 10.51
N SER A 195 -9.96 21.51 9.85
CA SER A 195 -10.68 21.58 8.58
C SER A 195 -10.20 20.47 7.62
N SER A 196 -11.11 19.84 6.88
CA SER A 196 -10.78 18.85 5.83
C SER A 196 -9.79 19.36 4.78
N LEU A 197 -9.62 20.68 4.69
CA LEU A 197 -8.65 21.35 3.82
C LEU A 197 -7.19 21.16 4.25
N ILE A 198 -6.92 21.05 5.56
CA ILE A 198 -5.54 20.94 6.07
C ILE A 198 -4.90 19.61 5.63
N PRO A 199 -5.56 18.45 5.80
CA PRO A 199 -5.06 17.18 5.25
C PRO A 199 -4.83 17.24 3.74
N GLN A 200 -5.75 17.85 2.98
CA GLN A 200 -5.62 17.94 1.53
C GLN A 200 -4.42 18.79 1.11
N TYR A 201 -4.20 19.94 1.77
CA TYR A 201 -3.03 20.78 1.55
C TYR A 201 -1.73 20.05 1.88
N VAL A 202 -1.69 19.32 3.00
CA VAL A 202 -0.54 18.51 3.39
C VAL A 202 -0.26 17.42 2.34
N THR A 203 -1.29 16.75 1.81
CA THR A 203 -1.13 15.74 0.75
C THR A 203 -0.52 16.36 -0.52
N VAL A 204 -1.01 17.51 -0.97
CA VAL A 204 -0.45 18.21 -2.15
C VAL A 204 0.98 18.66 -1.89
N SER A 205 1.25 19.25 -0.72
CA SER A 205 2.60 19.68 -0.34
C SER A 205 3.58 18.51 -0.31
N ASN A 206 3.19 17.38 0.26
CA ASN A 206 3.99 16.17 0.28
C ASN A 206 4.23 15.60 -1.12
N ALA A 207 3.20 15.57 -1.98
CA ALA A 207 3.34 15.13 -3.36
C ALA A 207 4.31 16.01 -4.17
N VAL A 208 4.25 17.33 -3.99
CA VAL A 208 5.20 18.28 -4.59
C VAL A 208 6.61 18.04 -4.05
N GLY A 209 6.77 17.86 -2.73
CA GLY A 209 8.06 17.53 -2.12
C GLY A 209 8.66 16.22 -2.65
N MET A 210 7.85 15.17 -2.80
CA MET A 210 8.27 13.90 -3.39
C MET A 210 8.67 14.06 -4.85
N LEU A 211 7.97 14.89 -5.61
CA LEU A 211 8.31 15.16 -7.00
C LEU A 211 9.65 15.88 -7.12
N ILE A 212 9.90 16.90 -6.28
CA ILE A 212 11.18 17.63 -6.25
C ILE A 212 12.33 16.68 -5.91
N GLU A 213 12.17 15.84 -4.89
CA GLU A 213 13.17 14.84 -4.50
C GLU A 213 13.45 13.84 -5.64
N ARG A 214 12.43 13.36 -6.34
CA ARG A 214 12.61 12.47 -7.51
C ARG A 214 13.27 13.18 -8.69
N VAL A 215 12.96 14.44 -8.94
CA VAL A 215 13.63 15.24 -9.98
C VAL A 215 15.10 15.44 -9.62
N ASP A 216 15.43 15.70 -8.36
CA ASP A 216 16.80 15.85 -7.89
C ASP A 216 17.61 14.56 -8.08
N ILE A 217 17.02 13.39 -7.80
CA ILE A 217 17.63 12.08 -8.09
C ILE A 217 17.94 11.93 -9.59
N LEU A 218 17.00 12.33 -10.47
CA LEU A 218 17.21 12.26 -11.93
C LEU A 218 18.32 13.21 -12.39
N VAL A 219 18.40 14.44 -11.84
CA VAL A 219 19.46 15.40 -12.16
C VAL A 219 20.81 14.86 -11.71
N ASN A 220 20.92 14.37 -10.47
CA ASN A 220 22.13 13.75 -9.94
C ASN A 220 22.57 12.52 -10.76
N TYR A 221 21.62 11.73 -11.28
CA TYR A 221 21.92 10.62 -12.19
C TYR A 221 22.55 11.11 -13.50
N LEU A 222 21.97 12.14 -14.13
CA LEU A 222 22.49 12.71 -15.37
C LEU A 222 23.89 13.32 -15.19
N GLU A 223 24.16 13.97 -14.05
CA GLU A 223 25.48 14.50 -13.73
C GLU A 223 26.53 13.39 -13.58
N GLN A 224 26.18 12.28 -12.93
CA GLN A 224 27.07 11.14 -12.76
C GLN A 224 27.36 10.40 -14.06
N VAL A 225 26.37 10.30 -14.96
CA VAL A 225 26.56 9.75 -16.32
C VAL A 225 27.47 10.67 -17.14
N LYS A 226 27.27 11.99 -17.06
CA LYS A 226 28.14 12.98 -17.73
C LYS A 226 29.58 12.91 -17.22
N ALA A 227 29.77 12.67 -15.92
CA ALA A 227 31.08 12.49 -15.29
C ALA A 227 31.73 11.12 -15.56
N GLY A 228 31.05 10.20 -16.26
CA GLY A 228 31.56 8.88 -16.61
C GLY A 228 31.65 7.89 -15.43
N LYS A 229 30.97 8.17 -14.31
CA LYS A 229 30.99 7.31 -13.11
C LYS A 229 30.06 6.09 -13.21
N ILE A 230 29.00 6.19 -14.03
CA ILE A 230 27.96 5.18 -14.21
C ILE A 230 27.80 4.93 -15.71
N GLU A 231 27.68 3.66 -16.13
CA GLU A 231 27.40 3.32 -17.52
C GLU A 231 26.00 3.84 -17.95
N PRO A 232 25.90 4.47 -19.13
CA PRO A 232 24.65 5.09 -19.58
C PRO A 232 23.59 4.02 -19.93
N ASP A 233 22.48 4.02 -19.20
CA ASP A 233 21.29 3.27 -19.59
C ASP A 233 20.47 4.07 -20.61
N TYR A 234 20.60 3.69 -21.89
CA TYR A 234 19.94 4.38 -22.99
C TYR A 234 18.41 4.34 -22.93
N LYS A 235 17.79 3.37 -22.23
CA LYS A 235 16.33 3.34 -22.06
C LYS A 235 15.88 4.48 -21.15
N LYS A 236 16.50 4.62 -19.98
CA LYS A 236 16.21 5.68 -19.00
C LYS A 236 16.50 7.07 -19.58
N LEU A 237 17.60 7.23 -20.30
CA LEU A 237 17.92 8.50 -20.96
C LEU A 237 16.86 8.92 -21.97
N ARG A 238 16.30 7.97 -22.74
CA ARG A 238 15.21 8.24 -23.68
C ARG A 238 13.93 8.66 -22.96
N GLU A 239 13.60 8.00 -21.86
CA GLU A 239 12.43 8.35 -21.05
C GLU A 239 12.55 9.76 -20.46
N ILE A 240 13.71 10.10 -19.89
CA ILE A 240 14.00 11.44 -19.36
C ILE A 240 13.90 12.50 -20.46
N SER A 241 14.47 12.21 -21.64
CA SER A 241 14.36 13.11 -22.80
C SER A 241 12.89 13.29 -23.23
N SER A 242 12.11 12.22 -23.25
CA SER A 242 10.68 12.33 -23.57
C SER A 242 9.92 13.16 -22.52
N LEU A 243 10.31 13.08 -21.25
CA LEU A 243 9.71 13.87 -20.17
C LEU A 243 10.04 15.36 -20.32
N SER A 244 11.29 15.71 -20.62
CA SER A 244 11.68 17.11 -20.80
C SER A 244 10.98 17.76 -22.00
N HIS A 245 10.78 17.02 -23.09
CA HIS A 245 10.03 17.51 -24.26
C HIS A 245 8.52 17.64 -24.02
N ARG A 246 7.97 16.94 -23.03
CA ARG A 246 6.56 17.09 -22.61
C ARG A 246 6.35 18.28 -21.67
N LEU A 247 7.41 18.92 -21.19
CA LEU A 247 7.33 20.10 -20.35
C LEU A 247 7.46 21.37 -21.21
N PRO A 248 6.61 22.39 -21.00
CA PRO A 248 5.48 22.46 -20.06
C PRO A 248 4.23 21.74 -20.58
N ALA A 249 3.62 20.89 -19.75
CA ALA A 249 2.54 19.99 -20.16
C ALA A 249 1.26 20.70 -20.66
N VAL A 250 1.01 21.93 -20.21
CA VAL A 250 -0.20 22.68 -20.57
C VAL A 250 0.07 24.18 -20.62
N VAL A 251 0.35 24.71 -21.82
CA VAL A 251 0.39 26.16 -22.08
C VAL A 251 -0.44 26.44 -23.32
N SER A 252 -1.76 26.28 -23.21
CA SER A 252 -2.69 26.73 -24.24
C SER A 252 -3.55 27.87 -23.68
N ASP A 253 -3.89 28.84 -24.54
CA ASP A 253 -4.75 29.95 -24.12
C ASP A 253 -6.18 29.49 -23.83
N LYS A 254 -6.62 28.40 -24.50
CA LYS A 254 -7.87 27.72 -24.17
C LYS A 254 -7.88 27.20 -22.74
N PHE A 255 -6.81 26.53 -22.31
CA PHE A 255 -6.70 26.04 -20.94
C PHE A 255 -6.72 27.17 -19.91
N LYS A 256 -6.07 28.30 -20.17
CA LYS A 256 -6.13 29.45 -19.26
C LYS A 256 -7.55 29.98 -19.12
N SER A 257 -8.29 30.09 -20.23
CA SER A 257 -9.67 30.52 -20.21
C SER A 257 -10.56 29.54 -19.43
N ASP A 258 -10.44 28.24 -19.73
CA ASP A 258 -11.21 27.19 -19.05
C ASP A 258 -10.87 27.15 -17.56
N TYR A 259 -9.59 27.26 -17.19
CA TYR A 259 -9.15 27.32 -15.79
C TYR A 259 -9.71 28.51 -15.03
N VAL A 260 -9.73 29.70 -15.64
CA VAL A 260 -10.32 30.90 -15.01
C VAL A 260 -11.83 30.71 -14.82
N ASN A 261 -12.52 30.11 -15.78
CA ASN A 261 -13.95 29.81 -15.66
C ASN A 261 -14.21 28.82 -14.52
N ASP A 262 -13.46 27.72 -14.45
CA ASP A 262 -13.60 26.71 -13.39
C ASP A 262 -13.34 27.31 -11.99
N VAL A 263 -12.31 28.16 -11.87
CA VAL A 263 -12.03 28.88 -10.61
C VAL A 263 -13.17 29.82 -10.24
N ASN A 264 -13.71 30.57 -11.20
CA ASN A 264 -14.85 31.46 -10.96
C ASN A 264 -16.09 30.69 -10.50
N GLU A 265 -16.41 29.57 -11.15
CA GLU A 265 -17.53 28.71 -10.74
C GLU A 265 -17.35 28.16 -9.32
N SER A 266 -16.15 27.66 -9.00
CA SER A 266 -15.83 27.16 -7.66
C SER A 266 -15.94 28.25 -6.58
N LEU A 267 -15.51 29.49 -6.90
CA LEU A 267 -15.62 30.64 -6.01
C LEU A 267 -17.09 31.03 -5.76
N ILE A 268 -17.93 31.03 -6.80
CA ILE A 268 -19.36 31.35 -6.68
C ILE A 268 -20.06 30.31 -5.80
N ILE A 269 -19.80 29.01 -6.02
CA ILE A 269 -20.37 27.93 -5.20
C ILE A 269 -19.92 28.07 -3.74
N THR A 270 -18.64 28.34 -3.51
CA THR A 270 -18.08 28.54 -2.16
C THR A 270 -18.68 29.76 -1.48
N TYR A 271 -18.89 30.85 -2.22
CA TYR A 271 -19.51 32.06 -1.70
C TYR A 271 -20.97 31.82 -1.29
N LEU A 272 -21.76 31.14 -2.13
CA LEU A 272 -23.13 30.77 -1.79
C LEU A 272 -23.18 29.86 -0.55
N ALA A 273 -22.30 28.85 -0.48
CA ALA A 273 -22.22 27.96 0.68
C ALA A 273 -21.86 28.70 1.98
N THR A 274 -20.93 29.65 1.92
CA THR A 274 -20.56 30.46 3.09
C THR A 274 -21.69 31.40 3.51
N MET A 275 -22.43 31.99 2.56
CA MET A 275 -23.61 32.80 2.84
C MET A 275 -24.73 31.97 3.49
N THR A 276 -25.05 30.78 2.95
CA THR A 276 -26.03 29.87 3.55
C THR A 276 -25.62 29.46 4.97
N LYS A 277 -24.33 29.16 5.18
CA LYS A 277 -23.80 28.86 6.52
C LYS A 277 -23.92 30.05 7.47
N GLY A 278 -23.64 31.27 7.00
CA GLY A 278 -23.79 32.50 7.76
C GLY A 278 -25.23 32.77 8.19
N ILE A 279 -26.19 32.62 7.26
CA ILE A 279 -27.63 32.74 7.55
C ILE A 279 -28.06 31.69 8.57
N ASN A 280 -27.61 30.45 8.44
CA ASN A 280 -27.91 29.39 9.40
C ASN A 280 -27.35 29.73 10.80
N GLN A 281 -26.10 30.20 10.90
CA GLN A 281 -25.54 30.65 12.17
C GLN A 281 -26.31 31.83 12.77
N PHE A 282 -26.76 32.78 11.95
CA PHE A 282 -27.60 33.89 12.40
C PHE A 282 -28.93 33.39 12.95
N ASN A 283 -29.62 32.49 12.25
CA ASN A 283 -30.86 31.87 12.72
C ASN A 283 -30.66 31.16 14.07
N ASN A 284 -29.57 30.41 14.22
CA ASN A 284 -29.24 29.76 15.51
C ASN A 284 -29.05 30.77 16.64
N VAL A 285 -28.46 31.94 16.38
CA VAL A 285 -28.32 33.01 17.38
C VAL A 285 -29.68 33.61 17.72
N VAL A 286 -30.53 33.86 16.73
CA VAL A 286 -31.90 34.35 16.92
C VAL A 286 -32.73 33.37 17.76
N GLU A 287 -32.66 32.07 17.46
CA GLU A 287 -33.33 31.02 18.24
C GLU A 287 -32.82 30.99 19.70
N LYS A 288 -31.50 31.04 19.91
CA LYS A 288 -30.92 31.12 21.26
C LYS A 288 -31.37 32.37 22.00
N TYR A 289 -31.42 33.52 21.34
CA TYR A 289 -31.92 34.75 21.97
C TYR A 289 -33.41 34.65 22.32
N SER A 290 -34.23 34.12 21.41
CA SER A 290 -35.67 33.96 21.63
C SER A 290 -35.95 33.04 22.83
N SER A 291 -35.25 31.90 22.94
CA SER A 291 -35.37 30.98 24.07
C SER A 291 -34.92 31.59 25.41
N LEU A 292 -33.84 32.36 25.43
CA LEU A 292 -33.39 33.12 26.61
C LEU A 292 -34.41 34.18 27.04
N SER A 293 -35.00 34.90 26.08
CA SER A 293 -36.01 35.93 26.35
C SER A 293 -37.32 35.32 26.89
N ALA A 294 -37.71 34.15 26.39
CA ALA A 294 -38.87 33.39 26.89
C ALA A 294 -38.62 32.83 28.30
N GLY A 295 -37.38 32.40 28.60
CA GLY A 295 -36.97 31.96 29.94
C GLY A 295 -37.03 33.07 31.00
N LYS A 296 -36.64 34.31 30.65
CA LYS A 296 -36.73 35.47 31.56
C LYS A 296 -38.18 35.85 31.93
N LYS A 297 -39.15 35.62 31.03
CA LYS A 297 -40.58 35.90 31.30
C LYS A 297 -41.23 34.89 32.25
N ARG A 298 -40.63 33.74 32.53
CA ARG A 298 -41.16 32.71 33.44
C ARG A 298 -40.65 32.81 34.88
N MET A 299 -39.72 33.72 35.17
CA MET A 299 -39.10 33.91 36.48
C MET A 299 -39.64 35.13 37.26
N TYR A 300 -40.70 35.78 36.76
CA TYR A 300 -41.44 36.85 37.43
C TYR A 300 -42.91 36.48 37.55
#